data_AF-A0AAD4DTF1-F1
#
_entry.id   AF-A0AAD4DTF1-F1
#
_cell.length_a   1.000
_cell.length_b   1.000
_cell.length_c   1.000
_cell.angle_alpha   90.00
_cell.angle_beta   90.00
_cell.angle_gamma   90.00
#
_symmetry.space_group_name_H-M   'P 1'
#
loop_
_entity.id
_entity.type
_entity.pdbx_description
1 polymer ?
#
loop_
_entity_poly.entity_id
_entity_poly.type
_entity_poly.pdbx_seq_one_letter_code
_entity_poly.pdbx_strand_id
1 'polypeptide(L)'
;MAVARTKIDTLTNCERWAKTWISMAVARTKIDTLTNCERWAKTWISMAVARTKIGTLTNYERWAKTWISMAVARTKIGTLTNYERWAKTWISMAVARTKIDILTNCERWAT
;
A
#
# COMPACT_ATOMS: atom_id res chain seq x y z
N MET A 1 -15.41 12.93 -12.03
CA MET A 1 -14.30 12.57 -11.11
C MET A 1 -13.79 11.18 -11.44
N ALA A 2 -12.49 11.03 -11.73
CA ALA A 2 -11.91 9.73 -12.02
C ALA A 2 -11.75 8.88 -10.75
N VAL A 3 -12.19 7.63 -10.80
CA VAL A 3 -12.10 6.66 -9.70
C VAL A 3 -11.47 5.37 -10.21
N ALA A 4 -10.34 4.95 -9.64
CA ALA A 4 -9.79 3.63 -9.92
C ALA A 4 -10.10 2.64 -8.80
N ARG A 5 -10.46 1.43 -9.21
CA ARG A 5 -10.63 0.28 -8.32
C ARG A 5 -9.76 -0.86 -8.83
N THR A 6 -8.98 -1.44 -7.93
CA THR A 6 -8.24 -2.69 -8.18
C THR A 6 -8.69 -3.68 -7.13
N LYS A 7 -9.14 -4.86 -7.56
CA LYS A 7 -9.38 -6.02 -6.71
C LYS A 7 -8.48 -7.16 -7.21
N ILE A 8 -7.79 -7.80 -6.30
CA ILE A 8 -7.00 -9.01 -6.55
C ILE A 8 -7.37 -10.01 -5.46
N ASP A 9 -7.80 -11.20 -5.87
CA ASP A 9 -8.23 -12.21 -4.91
C ASP A 9 -7.00 -12.97 -4.36
N THR A 10 -6.16 -13.49 -5.24
CA THR A 10 -4.90 -14.14 -4.86
C THR A 10 -3.75 -13.65 -5.74
N LEU A 11 -2.64 -13.26 -5.14
CA LEU A 11 -1.37 -13.00 -5.82
C LEU A 11 -0.28 -13.79 -5.13
N THR A 12 0.18 -14.87 -5.78
CA THR A 12 1.09 -15.83 -5.14
C THR A 12 2.54 -15.41 -5.24
N ASN A 13 2.95 -14.85 -6.38
CA ASN A 13 4.29 -14.35 -6.58
C ASN A 13 4.24 -13.06 -7.42
N CYS A 14 4.94 -12.03 -6.97
CA CYS A 14 5.14 -10.82 -7.75
C CYS A 14 6.50 -10.24 -7.40
N GLU A 15 7.45 -10.28 -8.34
CA GLU A 15 8.79 -9.71 -8.07
C GLU A 15 8.67 -8.19 -7.85
N ARG A 16 7.96 -7.50 -8.76
CA ARG A 16 7.77 -6.06 -8.67
C ARG A 16 6.35 -5.64 -9.00
N TRP A 17 5.74 -4.95 -8.07
CA TRP A 17 4.46 -4.29 -8.29
C TRP A 17 4.63 -2.78 -8.15
N ALA A 18 4.52 -2.08 -9.27
CA ALA A 18 4.56 -0.63 -9.32
C ALA A 18 3.23 -0.09 -9.83
N LYS A 19 2.63 0.86 -9.10
CA LYS A 19 1.47 1.61 -9.60
C LYS A 19 1.65 3.10 -9.39
N THR A 20 1.52 3.85 -10.47
CA THR A 20 1.48 5.30 -10.45
C THR A 20 0.10 5.76 -10.86
N TRP A 21 -0.50 6.65 -10.08
CA TRP A 21 -1.73 7.33 -10.46
C TRP A 21 -1.56 8.84 -10.37
N ILE A 22 -2.09 9.51 -11.38
CA ILE A 22 -1.99 10.96 -11.56
C ILE A 22 -3.40 11.52 -11.67
N SER A 23 -3.68 12.62 -10.96
CA SER A 23 -4.90 13.42 -11.11
C SER A 23 -6.21 12.63 -10.95
N MET A 24 -6.29 11.79 -9.91
CA MET A 24 -7.47 10.96 -9.66
C MET A 24 -8.19 11.42 -8.40
N ALA A 25 -9.52 11.40 -8.38
CA ALA A 25 -10.23 11.76 -7.17
C ALA A 25 -10.07 10.67 -6.10
N VAL A 26 -10.25 9.41 -6.49
CA VAL A 26 -10.24 8.27 -5.55
C VAL A 26 -9.51 7.06 -6.14
N ALA A 27 -8.59 6.48 -5.37
CA ALA A 27 -8.01 5.17 -5.63
C ALA A 27 -8.41 4.16 -4.54
N ARG A 28 -8.91 2.99 -4.94
CA ARG A 28 -9.17 1.87 -4.02
C ARG A 28 -8.44 0.62 -4.49
N THR A 29 -7.63 0.04 -3.63
CA THR A 29 -6.97 -1.25 -3.86
C THR A 29 -7.41 -2.24 -2.78
N LYS A 30 -7.93 -3.39 -3.18
CA LYS A 30 -8.20 -4.54 -2.30
C LYS A 30 -7.39 -5.73 -2.79
N ILE A 31 -6.65 -6.36 -1.90
CA ILE A 31 -5.94 -7.61 -2.13
C ILE A 31 -6.35 -8.57 -1.01
N ASP A 32 -6.89 -9.74 -1.33
CA ASP A 32 -7.32 -10.68 -0.29
C ASP A 32 -6.13 -11.52 0.21
N THR A 33 -5.36 -12.14 -0.69
CA THR A 33 -4.14 -12.89 -0.34
C THR A 33 -2.95 -12.46 -1.19
N LEU A 34 -1.82 -12.15 -0.53
CA LEU A 34 -0.54 -11.85 -1.15
C LEU A 34 0.57 -12.66 -0.47
N THR A 35 1.17 -13.62 -1.18
CA THR A 35 2.00 -14.66 -0.52
C THR A 35 3.50 -14.44 -0.66
N ASN A 36 3.95 -13.75 -1.71
CA ASN A 36 5.32 -13.31 -1.90
C ASN A 36 5.31 -12.07 -2.81
N CYS A 37 5.94 -10.98 -2.36
CA CYS A 37 6.44 -10.01 -3.32
C CYS A 37 7.66 -9.26 -2.81
N GLU A 38 8.65 -9.12 -3.68
CA GLU A 38 9.93 -8.52 -3.29
C GLU A 38 9.78 -7.01 -3.19
N ARG A 39 9.18 -6.37 -4.20
CA ARG A 39 9.10 -4.90 -4.28
C ARG A 39 7.72 -4.39 -4.61
N TRP A 40 7.21 -3.56 -3.73
CA TRP A 40 5.95 -2.88 -3.94
C TRP A 40 6.13 -1.37 -3.84
N ALA A 41 5.91 -0.70 -4.96
CA ALA A 41 6.00 0.74 -5.07
C ALA A 41 4.64 1.30 -5.46
N LYS A 42 4.11 2.24 -4.67
CA LYS A 42 2.99 3.07 -5.11
C LYS A 42 3.37 4.53 -5.10
N THR A 43 3.11 5.18 -6.23
CA THR A 43 3.24 6.62 -6.36
C THR A 43 1.88 7.22 -6.65
N TRP A 44 1.48 8.18 -5.83
CA TRP A 44 0.24 8.92 -6.05
C TRP A 44 0.50 10.41 -6.14
N ILE A 45 0.03 10.98 -7.24
CA ILE A 45 0.17 12.40 -7.56
C ILE A 45 -1.23 13.00 -7.65
N SER A 46 -1.47 14.05 -6.86
CA SER A 46 -2.69 14.85 -6.86
C SER A 46 -3.99 14.04 -6.72
N MET A 47 -4.29 13.63 -5.49
CA MET A 47 -5.42 12.72 -5.22
C MET A 47 -6.22 13.10 -3.98
N ALA A 48 -7.55 13.08 -4.01
CA ALA A 48 -8.30 13.37 -2.80
C ALA A 48 -8.19 12.21 -1.79
N VAL A 49 -8.41 10.96 -2.24
CA VAL A 49 -8.46 9.80 -1.33
C VAL A 49 -7.78 8.55 -1.92
N ALA A 50 -6.87 7.94 -1.15
CA ALA A 50 -6.37 6.59 -1.42
C ALA A 50 -6.72 5.62 -0.28
N ARG A 51 -7.27 4.45 -0.64
CA ARG A 51 -7.55 3.35 0.29
C ARG A 51 -6.90 2.07 -0.21
N THR A 52 -6.07 1.46 0.63
CA THR A 52 -5.50 0.13 0.40
C THR A 52 -5.97 -0.81 1.50
N LYS A 53 -6.57 -1.94 1.15
CA LYS A 53 -6.91 -3.03 2.07
C LYS A 53 -6.20 -4.30 1.61
N ILE A 54 -5.50 -4.95 2.52
CA ILE A 54 -4.84 -6.24 2.30
C ILE A 54 -5.36 -7.20 3.37
N GLY A 55 -5.82 -8.39 2.98
CA GLY A 55 -6.27 -9.44 3.90
C GLY A 55 -5.07 -10.09 4.58
N THR A 56 -4.39 -10.96 3.82
CA THR A 56 -3.19 -11.67 4.25
C THR A 56 -2.00 -11.23 3.40
N LEU A 57 -0.91 -10.87 4.05
CA LEU A 57 0.37 -10.56 3.43
C LEU A 57 1.46 -11.43 4.06
N THR A 58 2.10 -12.26 3.26
CA THR A 58 3.19 -13.16 3.67
C THR A 58 4.44 -12.82 2.85
N ASN A 59 5.60 -12.80 3.50
CA ASN A 59 6.95 -12.64 2.92
C ASN A 59 7.12 -11.46 1.94
N TYR A 60 7.67 -10.36 2.46
CA TYR A 60 7.88 -9.15 1.69
C TYR A 60 9.20 -8.43 1.98
N GLU A 61 9.98 -8.11 0.95
CA GLU A 61 11.25 -7.40 1.20
C GLU A 61 11.04 -5.89 1.35
N ARG A 62 10.43 -5.23 0.35
CA ARG A 62 10.42 -3.76 0.30
C ARG A 62 9.09 -3.17 -0.11
N TRP A 63 8.64 -2.26 0.74
CA TRP A 63 7.44 -1.48 0.51
C TRP A 63 7.76 0.01 0.52
N ALA A 64 7.56 0.67 -0.62
CA ALA A 64 7.73 2.10 -0.77
C ALA A 64 6.42 2.73 -1.19
N LYS A 65 5.97 3.72 -0.44
CA LYS A 65 4.86 4.57 -0.85
C LYS A 65 5.26 6.02 -0.91
N THR A 66 5.06 6.62 -2.07
CA THR A 66 5.32 8.02 -2.33
C THR A 66 4.03 8.74 -2.64
N TRP A 67 3.83 9.87 -1.97
CA TRP A 67 2.62 10.65 -2.06
C TRP A 67 2.94 12.15 -2.16
N ILE A 68 2.52 12.77 -3.26
CA ILE A 68 2.93 14.15 -3.56
C ILE A 68 1.89 15.17 -3.08
N SER A 69 0.60 14.89 -3.24
CA SER A 69 -0.48 15.76 -2.77
C SER A 69 -1.74 14.94 -2.57
N MET A 70 -2.10 14.69 -1.30
CA MET A 70 -3.25 13.86 -0.99
C MET A 70 -4.02 14.31 0.25
N ALA A 71 -5.36 14.42 0.18
CA ALA A 71 -6.11 14.78 1.39
C ALA A 71 -6.13 13.62 2.40
N VAL A 72 -6.42 12.38 1.94
CA VAL A 72 -6.55 11.21 2.83
C VAL A 72 -5.91 9.95 2.25
N ALA A 73 -5.02 9.34 3.03
CA ALA A 73 -4.47 8.02 2.77
C ALA A 73 -4.79 7.03 3.89
N ARG A 74 -5.41 5.89 3.56
CA ARG A 74 -5.70 4.81 4.50
C ARG A 74 -5.15 3.48 4.00
N THR A 75 -4.40 2.80 4.85
CA THR A 75 -3.89 1.45 4.62
C THR A 75 -4.37 0.55 5.75
N LYS A 76 -5.05 -0.55 5.42
CA LYS A 76 -5.40 -1.60 6.37
C LYS A 76 -4.80 -2.93 5.92
N ILE A 77 -4.11 -3.62 6.81
CA ILE A 77 -3.60 -4.97 6.61
C ILE A 77 -4.18 -5.84 7.72
N GLY A 78 -4.75 -7.00 7.36
CA GLY A 78 -5.26 -7.97 8.33
C GLY A 78 -4.10 -8.69 9.01
N THR A 79 -3.47 -9.60 8.27
CA THR A 79 -2.32 -10.37 8.73
C THR A 79 -1.09 -9.98 7.94
N LEU A 80 0.00 -9.68 8.66
CA LEU A 80 1.30 -9.35 8.09
C LEU A 80 2.37 -10.28 8.68
N THR A 81 2.92 -11.16 7.84
CA THR A 81 3.93 -12.15 8.22
C THR A 81 5.20 -11.90 7.43
N ASN A 82 6.30 -11.57 8.13
CA ASN A 82 7.63 -11.26 7.59
C ASN A 82 7.66 -10.07 6.61
N TYR A 83 8.22 -8.95 7.06
CA TYR A 83 8.73 -7.93 6.15
C TYR A 83 10.08 -7.36 6.57
N GLU A 84 10.91 -7.00 5.58
CA GLU A 84 12.23 -6.41 5.83
C GLU A 84 12.14 -4.88 5.95
N ARG A 85 11.53 -4.20 4.97
CA ARG A 85 11.62 -2.74 4.89
C ARG A 85 10.34 -2.06 4.45
N TRP A 86 9.83 -1.19 5.31
CA TRP A 86 8.72 -0.32 5.02
C TRP A 86 9.16 1.14 5.02
N ALA A 87 8.91 1.85 3.92
CA ALA A 87 9.19 3.27 3.77
C ALA A 87 7.95 4.00 3.24
N LYS A 88 7.65 5.14 3.87
CA LYS A 88 6.65 6.07 3.40
C LYS A 88 7.29 7.43 3.18
N THR A 89 6.90 8.11 2.12
CA THR A 89 7.37 9.45 1.79
C THR A 89 6.17 10.28 1.37
N TRP A 90 6.04 11.45 1.98
CA TRP A 90 4.89 12.33 1.79
C TRP A 90 5.37 13.76 1.64
N ILE A 91 4.87 14.45 0.62
CA ILE A 91 5.20 15.87 0.37
C ILE A 91 4.11 16.77 0.95
N SER A 92 2.83 16.44 0.71
CA SER A 92 1.70 17.19 1.27
C SER A 92 0.49 16.30 1.49
N MET A 93 0.02 16.23 2.74
CA MET A 93 -1.19 15.48 3.09
C MET A 93 -1.83 15.90 4.40
N ALA A 94 -3.16 15.87 4.44
CA ALA A 94 -3.91 16.16 5.66
C ALA A 94 -4.04 14.96 6.61
N VAL A 95 -4.30 13.75 6.10
CA VAL A 95 -4.52 12.56 6.95
C VAL A 95 -3.85 11.29 6.40
N ALA A 96 -2.95 10.71 7.19
CA ALA A 96 -2.39 9.37 6.97
C ALA A 96 -2.84 8.40 8.07
N ARG A 97 -3.39 7.24 7.71
CA ARG A 97 -3.64 6.15 8.67
C ARG A 97 -3.17 4.81 8.12
N THR A 98 -2.38 4.10 8.94
CA THR A 98 -2.02 2.70 8.69
C THR A 98 -2.50 1.88 9.87
N LYS A 99 -3.22 0.78 9.60
CA LYS A 99 -3.64 -0.20 10.59
C LYS A 99 -3.16 -1.57 10.15
N ILE A 100 -2.50 -2.29 11.05
CA ILE A 100 -2.14 -3.69 10.90
C ILE A 100 -2.82 -4.41 12.07
N ASP A 101 -3.66 -5.42 11.79
CA ASP A 101 -4.39 -6.12 12.85
C ASP A 101 -3.50 -7.18 13.52
N ILE A 102 -2.70 -7.94 12.74
CA ILE A 102 -1.74 -8.93 13.22
C ILE A 102 -0.40 -8.70 12.52
N LEU A 103 0.67 -8.57 13.32
CA LEU A 103 2.05 -8.45 12.85
C LEU A 103 2.94 -9.48 13.55
N THR A 104 3.54 -10.38 12.79
CA THR A 104 4.37 -11.46 13.36
C THR A 104 5.85 -11.11 13.37
N ASN A 105 6.36 -10.45 12.32
CA ASN A 105 7.79 -10.12 12.19
C ASN A 105 8.01 -8.84 11.36
N CYS A 106 8.86 -7.95 11.86
CA CYS A 106 9.22 -6.65 11.31
C CYS A 106 10.70 -6.39 11.56
N GLU A 107 11.50 -6.22 10.49
CA GLU A 107 12.90 -5.81 10.66
C GLU A 107 13.04 -4.28 10.72
N ARG A 108 12.42 -3.54 9.79
CA ARG A 108 12.58 -2.09 9.71
C ARG A 108 11.33 -1.34 9.27
N TRP A 109 10.87 -0.45 10.14
CA TRP A 109 9.75 0.45 9.88
C TRP A 109 10.21 1.91 9.84
N ALA A 110 10.02 2.56 8.68
CA ALA A 110 10.26 3.99 8.49
C ALA A 110 8.97 4.65 7.94
N THR A 111 8.57 5.76 8.54
CA THR A 111 7.33 6.48 8.23
C THR A 111 7.57 7.89 7.77
#